data_AF-A0A317X5Z5-F1
#
_entry.id   AF-A0A317X5Z5-F1
#
_cell.length_a   1.000
_cell.length_b   1.000
_cell.length_c   1.000
_cell.angle_alpha   90.00
_cell.angle_beta   90.00
_cell.angle_gamma   90.00
#
_symmetry.space_group_name_H-M   'P 1'
#
loop_
_entity.id
_entity.type
_entity.pdbx_description
1 polymer ?
#
loop_
_entity_poly.entity_id
_entity_poly.type
_entity_poly.pdbx_seq_one_letter_code
_entity_poly.pdbx_strand_id
1 'polypeptide(L)'
;MGANTSAEYPTTSTFSQRGQKAVEKGTHHTVWDILSNLWDPETNPSGILSVGVAESTLLHDTLVEYINANIHLSTKHLTYNNGSMGSNALRASISHFLNRHFNPIQPVEPGHILVTNGCSSALEHLSWTFLNPGDAILLSKPYYSAFKTDFSLRPEAVVIPVSMGDIESLSPESISAYETAAIDYEKRTGKRVRAVLLCNPHNPLGKCYPRDIIITLMQFCQSRQMHLISNEIYALSVWDNLVDTNNETPPTPFESLLSIDPTNLISPSLIHIIWGICLTSRPSQVQLMMLTLLCYVS
;
A
#
# COMPACT_ATOMS: atom_id res chain seq x y z
N MET A 1 -8.47 -17.91 31.41
CA MET A 1 -7.47 -17.33 32.34
C MET A 1 -6.12 -17.88 31.93
N GLY A 2 -5.44 -17.23 30.99
CA GLY A 2 -4.08 -17.58 30.58
C GLY A 2 -3.08 -16.88 31.50
N ALA A 3 -2.09 -17.63 31.96
CA ALA A 3 -1.12 -17.19 32.96
C ALA A 3 -0.43 -15.89 32.56
N ASN A 4 -0.56 -14.89 33.41
CA ASN A 4 0.28 -13.71 33.45
C ASN A 4 1.66 -14.18 33.95
N THR A 5 2.46 -14.80 33.08
CA THR A 5 3.88 -14.98 33.35
C THR A 5 4.50 -13.60 33.23
N SER A 6 4.72 -12.96 34.38
CA SER A 6 5.61 -11.82 34.54
C SER A 6 7.03 -12.26 34.18
N ALA A 7 7.30 -12.43 32.89
CA ALA A 7 8.66 -12.43 32.39
C ALA A 7 9.19 -11.03 32.69
N GLU A 8 10.19 -10.92 33.55
CA GLU A 8 10.97 -9.69 33.69
C GLU A 8 11.54 -9.38 32.30
N TYR A 9 10.92 -8.41 31.61
CA TYR A 9 11.44 -7.96 30.34
C TYR A 9 12.84 -7.39 30.58
N PRO A 10 13.85 -7.78 29.78
CA PRO A 10 15.21 -7.27 29.94
C PRO A 10 15.20 -5.74 29.94
N THR A 11 16.02 -5.14 30.79
CA THR A 11 16.08 -3.69 30.95
C THR A 11 16.34 -3.03 29.59
N THR A 12 15.36 -2.26 29.10
CA THR A 12 15.44 -1.55 27.80
C THR A 12 16.39 -0.36 27.84
N SER A 13 17.17 -0.19 28.92
CA SER A 13 18.07 0.93 29.16
C SER A 13 19.21 1.05 28.14
N THR A 14 19.54 -0.04 27.44
CA THR A 14 20.52 -0.06 26.34
C THR A 14 19.91 0.30 24.98
N PHE A 15 18.58 0.31 24.85
CA PHE A 15 17.92 0.69 23.61
C PHE A 15 17.91 2.20 23.44
N SER A 16 17.90 2.66 22.20
CA SER A 16 17.59 4.06 21.91
C SER A 16 16.20 4.43 22.44
N GLN A 17 15.95 5.71 22.70
CA GLN A 17 14.62 6.20 23.10
C GLN A 17 13.51 5.78 22.12
N ARG A 18 13.81 5.69 20.82
CA ARG A 18 12.88 5.18 19.81
C ARG A 18 12.59 3.68 20.01
N GLY A 19 13.62 2.90 20.29
CA GLY A 19 13.49 1.47 20.61
C GLY A 19 12.69 1.24 21.89
N GLN A 20 12.94 2.01 22.95
CA GLN A 20 12.18 1.95 24.20
C GLN A 20 10.68 2.24 23.97
N LYS A 21 10.36 3.33 23.28
CA LYS A 21 8.97 3.68 22.90
C LYS A 21 8.30 2.62 22.01
N ALA A 22 9.06 1.97 21.13
CA ALA A 22 8.53 0.90 20.29
C ALA A 22 8.16 -0.34 21.11
N VAL A 23 8.99 -0.71 22.10
CA VAL A 23 8.67 -1.77 23.06
C VAL A 23 7.39 -1.45 23.83
N GLU A 24 7.30 -0.27 24.42
CA GLU A 24 6.11 0.18 25.18
C GLU A 24 4.81 0.11 24.35
N LYS A 25 4.87 0.51 23.07
CA LYS A 25 3.72 0.43 22.16
C LYS A 25 3.39 -1.00 21.73
N GLY A 26 4.39 -1.87 21.64
CA GLY A 26 4.25 -3.24 21.16
C GLY A 26 3.75 -4.22 22.22
N THR A 27 4.01 -3.97 23.51
CA THR A 27 3.72 -4.92 24.61
C THR A 27 2.24 -5.11 24.93
N HIS A 28 1.34 -4.22 24.48
CA HIS A 28 -0.10 -4.29 24.78
C HIS A 28 -0.95 -4.04 23.53
N HIS A 29 -0.77 -4.88 22.52
CA HIS A 29 -1.49 -4.76 21.26
C HIS A 29 -2.38 -5.98 21.03
N THR A 30 -3.70 -5.78 20.99
CA THR A 30 -4.72 -6.86 20.88
C THR A 30 -4.50 -7.78 19.69
N VAL A 31 -3.90 -7.28 18.61
CA VAL A 31 -3.53 -8.13 17.45
C VAL A 31 -2.60 -9.28 17.86
N TRP A 32 -1.67 -9.09 18.80
CA TRP A 32 -0.80 -10.18 19.27
C TRP A 32 -1.58 -11.23 20.04
N ASP A 33 -2.53 -10.81 20.88
CA ASP A 33 -3.41 -11.74 21.59
C ASP A 33 -4.22 -12.59 20.60
N ILE A 34 -4.75 -11.97 19.55
CA ILE A 34 -5.48 -12.65 18.47
C ILE A 34 -4.56 -13.63 17.73
N LEU A 35 -3.40 -13.17 17.23
CA LEU A 35 -2.48 -13.98 16.44
C LEU A 35 -1.88 -15.15 17.23
N SER A 36 -1.69 -14.99 18.54
CA SER A 36 -1.15 -16.04 19.41
C SER A 36 -2.15 -17.15 19.75
N ASN A 37 -3.45 -16.96 19.46
CA ASN A 37 -4.51 -17.91 19.76
C ASN A 37 -5.53 -17.96 18.62
N LEU A 38 -5.08 -18.06 17.37
CA LEU A 38 -5.96 -18.12 16.21
C LEU A 38 -6.83 -19.38 16.24
N TRP A 39 -8.10 -19.22 15.86
CA TRP A 39 -9.03 -20.32 15.68
C TRP A 39 -8.60 -21.22 14.53
N ASP A 40 -8.70 -22.53 14.73
CA ASP A 40 -8.52 -23.55 13.70
C ASP A 40 -9.52 -24.69 13.96
N PRO A 41 -10.24 -25.19 12.94
CA PRO A 41 -11.32 -26.17 13.15
C PRO A 41 -10.82 -27.51 13.72
N GLU A 42 -9.56 -27.88 13.47
CA GLU A 42 -8.99 -29.18 13.87
C GLU A 42 -8.10 -29.06 15.11
N THR A 43 -7.24 -28.04 15.14
CA THR A 43 -6.13 -27.90 16.09
C THR A 43 -6.40 -26.88 17.19
N ASN A 44 -7.30 -25.92 16.99
CA ASN A 44 -7.66 -24.92 18.01
C ASN A 44 -9.12 -24.42 17.88
N PRO A 45 -10.13 -25.28 18.10
CA PRO A 45 -11.53 -24.94 17.86
C PRO A 45 -12.09 -23.90 18.84
N SER A 46 -11.39 -23.63 19.95
CA SER A 46 -11.71 -22.56 20.92
C SER A 46 -10.86 -21.30 20.75
N GLY A 47 -10.07 -21.21 19.68
CA GLY A 47 -9.27 -20.03 19.37
C GLY A 47 -10.13 -18.84 18.94
N ILE A 48 -9.45 -17.73 18.66
CA ILE A 48 -10.04 -16.46 18.22
C ILE A 48 -10.14 -16.45 16.70
N LEU A 49 -11.35 -16.30 16.17
CA LEU A 49 -11.57 -16.11 14.74
C LEU A 49 -11.15 -14.69 14.34
N SER A 50 -10.11 -14.58 13.51
CA SER A 50 -9.65 -13.29 12.98
C SER A 50 -10.46 -12.89 11.74
N VAL A 51 -11.16 -11.76 11.81
CA VAL A 51 -11.83 -11.11 10.67
C VAL A 51 -11.27 -9.71 10.39
N GLY A 52 -10.21 -9.32 11.09
CA GLY A 52 -9.59 -7.99 10.99
C GLY A 52 -8.31 -7.95 10.16
N VAL A 53 -7.81 -9.11 9.70
CA VAL A 53 -6.61 -9.22 8.87
C VAL A 53 -7.05 -9.36 7.42
N ALA A 54 -6.61 -8.43 6.57
CA ALA A 54 -6.75 -8.56 5.13
C ALA A 54 -5.73 -9.59 4.64
N GLU A 55 -6.17 -10.84 4.46
CA GLU A 55 -5.39 -11.93 3.89
C GLU A 55 -6.28 -12.69 2.89
N SER A 56 -5.70 -13.09 1.75
CA SER A 56 -6.42 -13.88 0.76
C SER A 56 -5.89 -15.30 0.75
N THR A 57 -6.66 -16.24 1.29
CA THR A 57 -6.30 -17.66 1.36
C THR A 57 -6.87 -18.50 0.21
N LEU A 58 -7.74 -17.89 -0.61
CA LEU A 58 -8.59 -18.58 -1.59
C LEU A 58 -7.83 -19.35 -2.69
N LEU A 59 -6.55 -19.05 -2.88
CA LEU A 59 -5.72 -19.66 -3.93
C LEU A 59 -4.52 -20.44 -3.41
N HIS A 60 -4.36 -20.60 -2.10
CA HIS A 60 -3.16 -21.22 -1.53
C HIS A 60 -2.84 -22.58 -2.15
N ASP A 61 -3.84 -23.46 -2.31
CA ASP A 61 -3.65 -24.79 -2.89
C ASP A 61 -3.15 -24.70 -4.34
N THR A 62 -3.81 -23.88 -5.17
CA THR A 62 -3.39 -23.65 -6.57
C THR A 62 -1.97 -23.09 -6.65
N LEU A 63 -1.59 -22.21 -5.72
CA LEU A 63 -0.25 -21.62 -5.69
C LEU A 63 0.81 -22.64 -5.29
N VAL A 64 0.54 -23.44 -4.27
CA VAL A 64 1.44 -24.52 -3.84
C VAL A 64 1.63 -25.54 -4.96
N GLU A 65 0.56 -25.97 -5.61
CA GLU A 65 0.61 -26.85 -6.77
C GLU A 65 1.46 -26.26 -7.90
N TYR A 66 1.20 -25.00 -8.26
CA TYR A 66 1.95 -24.32 -9.31
C TYR A 66 3.44 -24.18 -8.97
N ILE A 67 3.76 -23.80 -7.74
CA ILE A 67 5.14 -23.65 -7.25
C ILE A 67 5.88 -24.99 -7.35
N ASN A 68 5.29 -26.05 -6.80
CA ASN A 68 5.91 -27.38 -6.78
C ASN A 68 6.10 -27.95 -8.19
N ALA A 69 5.20 -27.64 -9.12
CA ALA A 69 5.27 -28.13 -10.50
C ALA A 69 6.24 -27.32 -11.38
N ASN A 70 6.42 -26.02 -11.14
CA ASN A 70 7.06 -25.12 -12.12
C ASN A 70 8.35 -24.44 -11.64
N ILE A 71 8.64 -24.42 -10.33
CA ILE A 71 9.84 -23.72 -9.83
C ILE A 71 11.06 -24.64 -9.88
N HIS A 72 12.00 -24.29 -10.76
CA HIS A 72 13.31 -24.90 -10.83
C HIS A 72 14.39 -23.95 -10.32
N LEU A 73 14.88 -24.20 -9.11
CA LEU A 73 15.95 -23.41 -8.52
C LEU A 73 17.33 -23.87 -9.05
N SER A 74 18.22 -22.91 -9.21
CA SER A 74 19.63 -23.16 -9.56
C SER A 74 20.51 -22.29 -8.67
N THR A 75 21.80 -22.59 -8.62
CA THR A 75 22.76 -21.86 -7.76
C THR A 75 22.75 -20.36 -7.98
N LYS A 76 22.46 -19.88 -9.20
CA LYS A 76 22.33 -18.44 -9.50
C LYS A 76 21.26 -17.74 -8.64
N HIS A 77 20.17 -18.44 -8.30
CA HIS A 77 19.09 -17.90 -7.46
C HIS A 77 19.48 -17.80 -5.98
N LEU A 78 20.60 -18.41 -5.59
CA LEU A 78 21.14 -18.37 -4.22
C LEU A 78 22.26 -17.31 -4.07
N THR A 79 22.40 -16.43 -5.06
CA THR A 79 23.38 -15.34 -5.07
C THR A 79 22.67 -13.99 -5.23
N TYR A 80 23.41 -12.88 -5.22
CA TYR A 80 22.89 -11.57 -5.64
C TYR A 80 22.40 -11.52 -7.10
N ASN A 81 22.57 -12.62 -7.85
CA ASN A 81 22.13 -12.78 -9.23
C ASN A 81 22.66 -11.64 -10.12
N ASN A 82 21.78 -10.76 -10.61
CA ASN A 82 22.13 -9.63 -11.46
C ASN A 82 21.83 -8.25 -10.83
N GLY A 83 21.85 -8.16 -9.49
CA GLY A 83 21.95 -6.89 -8.77
C GLY A 83 20.99 -6.70 -7.61
N SER A 84 21.09 -5.53 -6.97
CA SER A 84 20.35 -5.16 -5.75
C SER A 84 18.93 -4.60 -5.99
N MET A 85 18.56 -4.32 -7.24
CA MET A 85 17.26 -3.71 -7.59
C MET A 85 16.15 -4.74 -7.91
N GLY A 86 16.42 -6.02 -7.64
CA GLY A 86 15.61 -7.14 -8.11
C GLY A 86 16.14 -7.68 -9.43
N SER A 87 15.94 -8.99 -9.67
CA SER A 87 16.58 -9.62 -10.82
C SER A 87 16.01 -9.11 -12.15
N ASN A 88 16.81 -9.08 -13.23
CA ASN A 88 16.35 -8.66 -14.55
C ASN A 88 15.14 -9.48 -15.04
N ALA A 89 15.14 -10.79 -14.80
CA ALA A 89 14.01 -11.65 -15.13
C ALA A 89 12.76 -11.25 -14.35
N LEU A 90 12.88 -10.97 -13.05
CA LEU A 90 11.78 -10.53 -12.20
C LEU A 90 11.20 -9.19 -12.65
N ARG A 91 12.06 -8.18 -12.92
CA ARG A 91 11.62 -6.87 -13.41
C ARG A 91 10.95 -6.97 -14.78
N ALA A 92 11.47 -7.81 -15.67
CA ALA A 92 10.85 -8.07 -16.97
C ALA A 92 9.48 -8.75 -16.84
N SER A 93 9.35 -9.75 -15.96
CA SER A 93 8.07 -10.40 -15.69
C SER A 93 7.05 -9.44 -15.10
N ILE A 94 7.45 -8.56 -14.17
CA ILE A 94 6.54 -7.58 -13.58
C ILE A 94 6.15 -6.50 -14.61
N SER A 95 7.09 -6.01 -15.41
CA SER A 95 6.80 -5.10 -16.54
C SER A 95 5.76 -5.72 -17.47
N HIS A 96 5.98 -6.96 -17.93
CA HIS A 96 5.02 -7.66 -18.77
C HIS A 96 3.63 -7.77 -18.10
N PHE A 97 3.62 -8.11 -16.82
CA PHE A 97 2.40 -8.27 -16.04
C PHE A 97 1.59 -6.97 -15.93
N LEU A 98 2.23 -5.85 -15.60
CA LEU A 98 1.55 -4.56 -15.49
C LEU A 98 1.02 -4.09 -16.84
N ASN A 99 1.82 -4.23 -17.89
CA ASN A 99 1.37 -3.91 -19.26
C ASN A 99 0.15 -4.74 -19.68
N ARG A 100 0.04 -5.98 -19.18
CA ARG A 100 -1.11 -6.86 -19.46
C ARG A 100 -2.36 -6.52 -18.65
N HIS A 101 -2.21 -6.06 -17.41
CA HIS A 101 -3.33 -5.97 -16.46
C HIS A 101 -3.74 -4.55 -16.06
N PHE A 102 -2.87 -3.56 -16.25
CA PHE A 102 -3.07 -2.19 -15.76
C PHE A 102 -3.34 -1.20 -16.89
N ASN A 103 -3.42 -1.67 -18.14
CA ASN A 103 -3.74 -0.90 -19.34
C ASN A 103 -2.98 0.45 -19.43
N PRO A 104 -1.64 0.44 -19.31
CA PRO A 104 -0.89 1.68 -19.23
C PRO A 104 -0.94 2.45 -20.56
N ILE A 105 -1.04 3.78 -20.50
CA ILE A 105 -0.98 4.66 -21.68
C ILE A 105 0.41 4.60 -22.33
N GLN A 106 1.46 4.50 -21.51
CA GLN A 106 2.83 4.27 -21.96
C GLN A 106 3.35 2.95 -21.40
N PRO A 107 3.98 2.09 -22.22
CA PRO A 107 4.45 0.80 -21.73
C PRO A 107 5.39 0.92 -20.52
N VAL A 108 5.12 0.14 -19.47
CA VAL A 108 6.00 0.08 -18.30
C VAL A 108 7.23 -0.74 -18.65
N GLU A 109 8.42 -0.13 -18.65
CA GLU A 109 9.67 -0.81 -18.92
C GLU A 109 10.32 -1.41 -17.65
N PRO A 110 11.17 -2.44 -17.77
CA PRO A 110 11.89 -2.98 -16.61
C PRO A 110 12.78 -1.95 -15.89
N GLY A 111 13.20 -0.88 -16.58
CA GLY A 111 13.96 0.23 -16.00
C GLY A 111 13.13 1.12 -15.06
N HIS A 112 11.81 1.16 -15.24
CA HIS A 112 10.87 1.90 -14.40
C HIS A 112 10.57 1.20 -13.07
N ILE A 113 11.05 -0.05 -12.91
CA ILE A 113 10.69 -0.93 -11.81
C ILE A 113 11.82 -1.00 -10.78
N LEU A 114 11.48 -0.66 -9.55
CA LEU A 114 12.26 -0.94 -8.36
C LEU A 114 11.53 -1.98 -7.50
N VAL A 115 12.24 -3.05 -7.12
CA VAL A 115 11.71 -4.09 -6.22
C VAL A 115 12.06 -3.78 -4.78
N THR A 116 11.06 -3.85 -3.89
CA THR A 116 11.20 -3.65 -2.44
C THR A 116 10.61 -4.81 -1.65
N ASN A 117 10.96 -4.88 -0.37
CA ASN A 117 10.37 -5.83 0.59
C ASN A 117 8.97 -5.36 1.03
N GLY A 118 7.97 -5.56 0.19
CA GLY A 118 6.58 -5.20 0.44
C GLY A 118 6.28 -3.70 0.27
N CYS A 119 4.97 -3.36 0.30
CA CYS A 119 4.50 -1.99 0.02
C CYS A 119 4.93 -1.01 1.09
N SER A 120 5.03 -1.46 2.34
CA SER A 120 5.52 -0.63 3.43
C SER A 120 6.94 -0.12 3.16
N SER A 121 7.84 -0.98 2.66
CA SER A 121 9.21 -0.55 2.29
C SER A 121 9.19 0.44 1.10
N ALA A 122 8.31 0.24 0.11
CA ALA A 122 8.19 1.16 -1.02
C ALA A 122 7.71 2.55 -0.57
N LEU A 123 6.65 2.60 0.26
CA LEU A 123 6.12 3.84 0.83
C LEU A 123 7.17 4.56 1.68
N GLU A 124 7.92 3.81 2.48
CA GLU A 124 8.99 4.36 3.30
C GLU A 124 10.15 4.92 2.44
N HIS A 125 10.56 4.22 1.38
CA HIS A 125 11.56 4.73 0.43
C HIS A 125 11.09 6.01 -0.26
N LEU A 126 9.83 6.08 -0.69
CA LEU A 126 9.24 7.31 -1.21
C LEU A 126 9.27 8.43 -0.17
N SER A 127 8.92 8.10 1.07
CA SER A 127 8.99 9.05 2.19
C SER A 127 10.38 9.65 2.34
N TRP A 128 11.42 8.79 2.38
CA TRP A 128 12.82 9.19 2.42
C TRP A 128 13.28 10.00 1.20
N THR A 129 12.72 9.72 0.02
CA THR A 129 13.20 10.30 -1.25
C THR A 129 12.79 11.75 -1.42
N PHE A 130 11.56 12.12 -1.04
CA PHE A 130 11.03 13.47 -1.32
C PHE A 130 10.46 14.23 -0.12
N LEU A 131 10.48 13.68 1.10
CA LEU A 131 10.10 14.41 2.31
C LEU A 131 11.30 14.62 3.24
N ASN A 132 11.42 15.85 3.77
CA ASN A 132 12.29 16.12 4.91
C ASN A 132 11.56 15.78 6.22
N PRO A 133 12.28 15.63 7.35
CA PRO A 133 11.67 15.56 8.67
C PRO A 133 10.70 16.72 8.92
N GLY A 134 9.45 16.37 9.23
CA GLY A 134 8.36 17.30 9.41
C GLY A 134 7.69 17.81 8.12
N ASP A 135 8.13 17.44 6.92
CA ASP A 135 7.29 17.61 5.73
C ASP A 135 6.12 16.62 5.79
N ALA A 136 5.04 16.89 5.06
CA ALA A 136 3.80 16.16 5.21
C ALA A 136 3.25 15.52 3.95
N ILE A 137 2.46 14.46 4.16
CA ILE A 137 1.68 13.75 3.14
C ILE A 137 0.20 13.76 3.53
N LEU A 138 -0.67 14.00 2.56
CA LEU A 138 -2.13 13.96 2.76
C LEU A 138 -2.67 12.56 2.48
N LEU A 139 -3.63 12.13 3.28
CA LEU A 139 -4.30 10.85 3.16
C LEU A 139 -5.75 10.96 3.63
N SER A 140 -6.72 10.60 2.78
CA SER A 140 -8.14 10.63 3.13
C SER A 140 -8.48 9.68 4.29
N LYS A 141 -9.39 10.10 5.16
CA LYS A 141 -10.03 9.20 6.13
C LYS A 141 -11.24 8.50 5.50
N PRO A 142 -11.53 7.24 5.90
CA PRO A 142 -10.68 6.36 6.71
C PRO A 142 -9.45 5.86 5.92
N TYR A 143 -8.42 5.33 6.57
CA TYR A 143 -7.25 4.77 5.89
C TYR A 143 -6.62 3.61 6.65
N TYR A 144 -5.83 2.80 5.95
CA TYR A 144 -5.03 1.74 6.55
C TYR A 144 -3.98 2.30 7.52
N SER A 145 -4.08 1.93 8.80
CA SER A 145 -3.33 2.55 9.88
C SER A 145 -1.81 2.48 9.73
N ALA A 146 -1.28 1.44 9.08
CA ALA A 146 0.16 1.27 8.92
C ALA A 146 0.78 2.31 7.98
N PHE A 147 0.02 2.96 7.09
CA PHE A 147 0.54 4.06 6.28
C PHE A 147 1.16 5.17 7.13
N LYS A 148 0.57 5.45 8.31
CA LYS A 148 1.18 6.41 9.24
C LYS A 148 2.58 5.97 9.68
N THR A 149 2.75 4.69 10.00
CA THR A 149 4.03 4.14 10.42
C THR A 149 5.04 4.14 9.28
N ASP A 150 4.63 3.73 8.08
CA ASP A 150 5.48 3.62 6.89
C ASP A 150 6.10 4.96 6.48
N PHE A 151 5.33 6.06 6.57
CA PHE A 151 5.85 7.40 6.28
C PHE A 151 6.58 8.05 7.47
N SER A 152 6.12 7.82 8.71
CA SER A 152 6.57 8.63 9.85
C SER A 152 7.66 7.99 10.71
N LEU A 153 7.73 6.65 10.82
CA LEU A 153 8.51 6.01 11.89
C LEU A 153 10.02 6.28 11.80
N ARG A 154 10.60 6.07 10.61
CA ARG A 154 12.01 6.37 10.33
C ARG A 154 12.22 7.65 9.51
N PRO A 155 11.38 7.96 8.50
CA PRO A 155 11.56 9.16 7.69
C PRO A 155 11.14 10.47 8.40
N GLU A 156 10.39 10.38 9.50
CA GLU A 156 9.90 11.54 10.27
C GLU A 156 8.99 12.49 9.49
N ALA A 157 8.40 12.03 8.38
CA ALA A 157 7.32 12.73 7.70
C ALA A 157 6.03 12.72 8.53
N VAL A 158 5.15 13.69 8.30
CA VAL A 158 3.86 13.78 8.99
C VAL A 158 2.73 13.35 8.06
N VAL A 159 2.03 12.27 8.41
CA VAL A 159 0.77 11.92 7.74
C VAL A 159 -0.36 12.80 8.28
N ILE A 160 -0.93 13.62 7.39
CA ILE A 160 -2.09 14.48 7.68
C ILE A 160 -3.35 13.73 7.23
N PRO A 161 -4.18 13.29 8.18
CA PRO A 161 -5.42 12.63 7.83
C PRO A 161 -6.48 13.66 7.43
N VAL A 162 -6.91 13.62 6.17
CA VAL A 162 -7.91 14.54 5.61
C VAL A 162 -9.30 14.04 5.97
N SER A 163 -10.05 14.86 6.71
CA SER A 163 -11.44 14.58 7.07
C SER A 163 -12.37 15.14 6.00
N MET A 164 -13.25 14.32 5.46
CA MET A 164 -14.17 14.74 4.40
C MET A 164 -15.39 15.51 4.94
N GLY A 165 -15.71 15.35 6.24
CA GLY A 165 -16.90 15.97 6.81
C GLY A 165 -18.16 15.45 6.11
N ASP A 166 -18.96 16.37 5.56
CA ASP A 166 -20.16 16.05 4.80
C ASP A 166 -19.90 15.84 3.29
N ILE A 167 -18.64 15.94 2.85
CA ILE A 167 -18.25 15.74 1.46
C ILE A 167 -18.10 14.23 1.18
N GLU A 168 -18.55 13.80 0.00
CA GLU A 168 -18.34 12.43 -0.45
C GLU A 168 -16.84 12.12 -0.64
N SER A 169 -16.36 11.09 0.04
CA SER A 169 -14.91 10.83 0.21
C SER A 169 -14.13 10.45 -1.06
N LEU A 170 -14.83 10.07 -2.14
CA LEU A 170 -14.24 9.66 -3.42
C LEU A 170 -14.82 10.48 -4.60
N SER A 171 -15.22 11.72 -4.35
CA SER A 171 -15.72 12.63 -5.37
C SER A 171 -14.78 13.82 -5.59
N PRO A 172 -14.79 14.47 -6.77
CA PRO A 172 -14.00 15.66 -7.06
C PRO A 172 -14.11 16.79 -6.02
N GLU A 173 -15.26 16.94 -5.37
CA GLU A 173 -15.50 17.95 -4.34
C GLU A 173 -14.58 17.79 -3.11
N SER A 174 -14.11 16.56 -2.86
CA SER A 174 -13.21 16.23 -1.74
C SER A 174 -11.88 17.00 -1.80
N ILE A 175 -11.46 17.47 -2.98
CA ILE A 175 -10.22 18.24 -3.17
C ILE A 175 -10.16 19.49 -2.28
N SER A 176 -11.32 20.12 -2.03
CA SER A 176 -11.40 21.26 -1.11
C SER A 176 -10.94 20.92 0.31
N ALA A 177 -11.20 19.69 0.78
CA ALA A 177 -10.74 19.21 2.08
C ALA A 177 -9.23 18.94 2.08
N TYR A 178 -8.68 18.37 1.01
CA TYR A 178 -7.23 18.20 0.84
C TYR A 178 -6.50 19.55 0.84
N GLU A 179 -7.01 20.52 0.10
CA GLU A 179 -6.43 21.85 0.01
C GLU A 179 -6.46 22.58 1.36
N THR A 180 -7.60 22.54 2.05
CA THR A 180 -7.76 23.13 3.39
C THR A 180 -6.77 22.51 4.37
N ALA A 181 -6.70 21.18 4.42
CA ALA A 181 -5.77 20.46 5.30
C ALA A 181 -4.30 20.81 4.99
N ALA A 182 -3.94 20.98 3.72
CA ALA A 182 -2.60 21.38 3.33
C ALA A 182 -2.26 22.79 3.81
N ILE A 183 -3.12 23.76 3.49
CA ILE A 183 -2.93 25.17 3.85
C ILE A 183 -2.83 25.34 5.37
N ASP A 184 -3.70 24.68 6.13
CA ASP A 184 -3.71 24.78 7.60
C ASP A 184 -2.42 24.22 8.21
N TYR A 185 -1.92 23.10 7.67
CA TYR A 185 -0.67 22.53 8.12
C TYR A 185 0.53 23.44 7.82
N GLU A 186 0.61 23.94 6.59
CA GLU A 186 1.70 24.81 6.15
C GLU A 186 1.72 26.12 6.95
N LYS A 187 0.56 26.74 7.18
CA LYS A 187 0.44 27.95 8.02
C LYS A 187 0.85 27.72 9.46
N ARG A 188 0.43 26.59 10.05
CA ARG A 188 0.67 26.30 11.48
C ARG A 188 2.11 25.89 11.78
N THR A 189 2.79 25.23 10.83
CA THR A 189 4.09 24.60 11.09
C THR A 189 5.25 25.23 10.31
N GLY A 190 4.97 25.97 9.24
CA GLY A 190 5.97 26.44 8.28
C GLY A 190 6.61 25.31 7.44
N LYS A 191 6.17 24.06 7.63
CA LYS A 191 6.60 22.90 6.85
C LYS A 191 5.74 22.73 5.62
N ARG A 192 6.19 21.94 4.65
CA ARG A 192 5.53 21.81 3.34
C ARG A 192 4.74 20.52 3.26
N VAL A 193 3.61 20.56 2.57
CA VAL A 193 2.96 19.33 2.10
C VAL A 193 3.58 18.93 0.77
N ARG A 194 4.03 17.67 0.67
CA ARG A 194 4.85 17.16 -0.43
C ARG A 194 4.14 16.12 -1.28
N ALA A 195 3.13 15.45 -0.74
CA ALA A 195 2.48 14.36 -1.44
C ALA A 195 1.02 14.15 -1.04
N VAL A 196 0.31 13.43 -1.90
CA VAL A 196 -0.98 12.79 -1.63
C VAL A 196 -0.82 11.29 -1.83
N LEU A 197 -1.28 10.49 -0.87
CA LEU A 197 -1.37 9.04 -1.00
C LEU A 197 -2.82 8.61 -1.25
N LEU A 198 -3.00 7.81 -2.30
CA LEU A 198 -4.21 7.05 -2.56
C LEU A 198 -3.95 5.56 -2.35
N CYS A 199 -4.96 4.84 -1.93
CA CYS A 199 -4.99 3.38 -1.99
C CYS A 199 -6.12 3.02 -2.94
N ASN A 200 -5.85 2.50 -4.14
CA ASN A 200 -6.87 2.26 -5.16
C ASN A 200 -6.77 0.84 -5.70
N PRO A 201 -7.74 -0.06 -5.43
CA PRO A 201 -8.94 0.11 -4.61
C PRO A 201 -8.69 0.49 -3.14
N HIS A 202 -9.65 1.19 -2.56
CA HIS A 202 -9.56 1.83 -1.25
C HIS A 202 -9.62 0.86 -0.08
N ASN A 203 -8.64 0.93 0.82
CA ASN A 203 -8.67 0.27 2.14
C ASN A 203 -8.91 1.33 3.23
N PRO A 204 -10.00 1.25 4.02
CA PRO A 204 -10.86 0.06 4.24
C PRO A 204 -12.18 0.02 3.47
N LEU A 205 -12.51 1.03 2.65
CA LEU A 205 -13.83 1.15 2.02
C LEU A 205 -14.20 0.03 1.03
N GLY A 206 -13.21 -0.67 0.45
CA GLY A 206 -13.43 -1.71 -0.56
C GLY A 206 -13.94 -1.19 -1.90
N LYS A 207 -13.73 0.10 -2.20
CA LYS A 207 -14.22 0.77 -3.42
C LYS A 207 -13.08 1.26 -4.29
N CYS A 208 -13.21 1.15 -5.61
CA CYS A 208 -12.29 1.81 -6.53
C CYS A 208 -12.51 3.33 -6.52
N TYR A 209 -11.44 4.08 -6.81
CA TYR A 209 -11.57 5.52 -7.03
C TYR A 209 -12.20 5.77 -8.40
N PRO A 210 -13.26 6.60 -8.49
CA PRO A 210 -13.75 7.11 -9.77
C PRO A 210 -12.67 7.87 -10.55
N ARG A 211 -12.70 7.79 -11.88
CA ARG A 211 -11.67 8.42 -12.75
C ARG A 211 -11.57 9.93 -12.57
N ASP A 212 -12.70 10.60 -12.37
CA ASP A 212 -12.80 12.05 -12.23
C ASP A 212 -12.08 12.58 -10.97
N ILE A 213 -12.20 11.91 -9.82
CA ILE A 213 -11.43 12.28 -8.62
C ILE A 213 -9.94 12.00 -8.82
N ILE A 214 -9.54 10.92 -9.51
CA ILE A 214 -8.12 10.68 -9.80
C ILE A 214 -7.55 11.82 -10.67
N ILE A 215 -8.27 12.23 -11.71
CA ILE A 215 -7.88 13.38 -12.56
C ILE A 215 -7.77 14.66 -11.74
N THR A 216 -8.75 14.92 -10.87
CA THR A 216 -8.76 16.16 -10.06
C THR A 216 -7.61 16.15 -9.03
N LEU A 217 -7.26 14.98 -8.48
CA LEU A 217 -6.09 14.80 -7.62
C LEU A 217 -4.77 15.01 -8.37
N MET A 218 -4.66 14.56 -9.62
CA MET A 218 -3.49 14.82 -10.48
C MET A 218 -3.31 16.32 -10.68
N GLN A 219 -4.38 17.04 -11.04
CA GLN A 219 -4.37 18.49 -11.22
C GLN A 219 -4.02 19.25 -9.93
N PHE A 220 -4.58 18.81 -8.80
CA PHE A 220 -4.28 19.37 -7.48
C PHE A 220 -2.81 19.17 -7.08
N CYS A 221 -2.26 17.98 -7.33
CA CYS A 221 -0.85 17.71 -7.07
C CYS A 221 0.06 18.55 -7.97
N GLN A 222 -0.29 18.70 -9.25
CA GLN A 222 0.42 19.57 -10.19
C GLN A 222 0.43 21.04 -9.74
N SER A 223 -0.72 21.59 -9.35
CA SER A 223 -0.84 23.01 -8.99
C SER A 223 0.00 23.37 -7.75
N ARG A 224 0.23 22.40 -6.85
CA ARG A 224 1.01 22.58 -5.62
C ARG A 224 2.43 22.00 -5.69
N GLN A 225 2.82 21.41 -6.83
CA GLN A 225 4.08 20.68 -7.01
C GLN A 225 4.27 19.60 -5.93
N MET A 226 3.25 18.75 -5.77
CA MET A 226 3.23 17.61 -4.88
C MET A 226 3.30 16.31 -5.67
N HIS A 227 3.83 15.27 -5.05
CA HIS A 227 3.81 13.91 -5.58
C HIS A 227 2.43 13.26 -5.39
N LEU A 228 1.97 12.52 -6.39
CA LEU A 228 0.80 11.65 -6.29
C LEU A 228 1.27 10.20 -6.23
N ILE A 229 0.94 9.52 -5.13
CA ILE A 229 1.27 8.11 -4.91
C ILE A 229 -0.02 7.30 -5.01
N SER A 230 -0.11 6.37 -5.97
CA SER A 230 -1.20 5.40 -6.07
C SER A 230 -0.74 4.04 -5.57
N ASN A 231 -1.20 3.63 -4.39
CA ASN A 231 -1.02 2.27 -3.88
C ASN A 231 -2.12 1.37 -4.43
N GLU A 232 -1.78 0.56 -5.42
CA GLU A 232 -2.68 -0.28 -6.19
C GLU A 232 -2.62 -1.76 -5.79
N ILE A 233 -2.23 -2.05 -4.55
CA ILE A 233 -2.09 -3.41 -4.02
C ILE A 233 -3.36 -4.28 -4.19
N TYR A 234 -4.54 -3.68 -4.23
CA TYR A 234 -5.83 -4.37 -4.40
C TYR A 234 -6.33 -4.42 -5.85
N ALA A 235 -5.56 -3.94 -6.84
CA ALA A 235 -5.98 -3.81 -8.24
C ALA A 235 -6.60 -5.08 -8.84
N LEU A 236 -6.13 -6.25 -8.39
CA LEU A 236 -6.55 -7.56 -8.91
C LEU A 236 -7.53 -8.29 -7.99
N SER A 237 -8.04 -7.60 -6.99
CA SER A 237 -9.05 -8.09 -6.04
C SER A 237 -10.44 -7.50 -6.35
N VAL A 238 -10.65 -6.99 -7.56
CA VAL A 238 -11.95 -6.50 -8.07
C VAL A 238 -12.69 -7.65 -8.76
N TRP A 239 -13.96 -7.84 -8.40
CA TRP A 239 -14.82 -8.93 -8.83
C TRP A 239 -16.26 -8.45 -9.02
N ASP A 240 -17.02 -9.14 -9.86
CA ASP A 240 -18.42 -8.81 -10.12
C ASP A 240 -19.30 -9.30 -8.97
N ASN A 241 -20.11 -8.41 -8.39
CA ASN A 241 -21.05 -8.78 -7.35
C ASN A 241 -22.24 -9.56 -7.94
N LEU A 242 -22.23 -10.89 -7.75
CA LEU A 242 -23.28 -11.78 -8.26
C LEU A 242 -24.50 -11.89 -7.31
N VAL A 243 -24.43 -11.29 -6.11
CA VAL A 243 -25.47 -11.43 -5.07
C VAL A 243 -26.32 -10.17 -4.96
N ASP A 244 -25.67 -9.00 -4.84
CA ASP A 244 -26.36 -7.71 -4.81
C ASP A 244 -26.41 -7.12 -6.22
N THR A 245 -27.49 -7.45 -6.94
CA THR A 245 -27.70 -7.04 -8.35
C THR A 245 -28.54 -5.78 -8.49
N ASN A 246 -28.91 -5.15 -7.38
CA ASN A 246 -29.64 -3.89 -7.41
C ASN A 246 -28.67 -2.79 -7.86
N ASN A 247 -28.77 -2.40 -9.14
CA ASN A 247 -27.94 -1.37 -9.78
C ASN A 247 -28.20 0.07 -9.26
N GLU A 248 -28.67 0.24 -8.03
CA GLU A 248 -28.88 1.57 -7.43
C GLU A 248 -27.57 2.35 -7.30
N THR A 249 -26.44 1.65 -7.12
CA THR A 249 -25.11 2.24 -7.22
C THR A 249 -24.18 1.26 -7.92
N PRO A 250 -23.94 1.41 -9.23
CA PRO A 250 -23.09 0.48 -9.97
C PRO A 250 -21.65 0.50 -9.40
N PRO A 251 -20.97 -0.65 -9.36
CA PRO A 251 -19.60 -0.69 -8.87
C PRO A 251 -18.69 0.14 -9.77
N THR A 252 -17.85 0.98 -9.16
CA THR A 252 -16.82 1.72 -9.88
C THR A 252 -15.75 0.73 -10.37
N PRO A 253 -15.46 0.65 -11.67
CA PRO A 253 -14.40 -0.21 -12.16
C PRO A 253 -13.04 0.29 -11.66
N PHE A 254 -12.09 -0.62 -11.51
CA PHE A 254 -10.72 -0.21 -11.23
C PHE A 254 -10.07 0.39 -12.47
N GLU A 255 -9.53 1.59 -12.32
CA GLU A 255 -8.63 2.21 -13.28
C GLU A 255 -7.30 2.48 -12.59
N SER A 256 -6.22 1.93 -13.15
CA SER A 256 -4.86 2.24 -12.68
C SER A 256 -4.52 3.68 -13.03
N LEU A 257 -3.70 4.32 -12.20
CA LEU A 257 -3.11 5.61 -12.54
C LEU A 257 -2.26 5.53 -13.82
N LEU A 258 -1.73 4.36 -14.18
CA LEU A 258 -1.03 4.13 -15.45
C LEU A 258 -1.95 4.31 -16.68
N SER A 259 -3.25 4.09 -16.51
CA SER A 259 -4.25 4.12 -17.60
C SER A 259 -4.83 5.52 -17.87
N ILE A 260 -4.33 6.54 -17.16
CA ILE A 260 -4.74 7.93 -17.34
C ILE A 260 -3.60 8.69 -18.02
N ASP A 261 -3.91 9.36 -19.13
CA ASP A 261 -2.95 10.20 -19.84
C ASP A 261 -2.60 11.42 -18.97
N PRO A 262 -1.34 11.59 -18.53
CA PRO A 262 -0.96 12.69 -17.66
C PRO A 262 -0.83 14.02 -18.39
N THR A 263 -0.93 14.04 -19.72
CA THR A 263 -0.78 15.24 -20.55
C THR A 263 -1.73 16.34 -20.09
N ASN A 264 -1.18 17.51 -19.74
CA ASN A 264 -1.88 18.67 -19.17
C ASN A 264 -2.53 18.44 -17.78
N LEU A 265 -2.32 17.29 -17.14
CA LEU A 265 -2.84 17.01 -15.79
C LEU A 265 -1.76 17.13 -14.72
N ILE A 266 -0.62 16.46 -14.92
CA ILE A 266 0.49 16.43 -13.95
C ILE A 266 1.80 16.03 -14.65
N SER A 267 2.93 16.54 -14.16
CA SER A 267 4.26 16.07 -14.59
C SER A 267 4.43 14.58 -14.28
N PRO A 268 4.89 13.74 -15.23
CA PRO A 268 5.19 12.32 -14.97
C PRO A 268 6.13 12.11 -13.77
N SER A 269 7.10 13.02 -13.57
CA SER A 269 8.04 12.99 -12.44
C SER A 269 7.40 13.10 -11.04
N LEU A 270 6.13 13.49 -10.98
CA LEU A 270 5.35 13.59 -9.74
C LEU A 270 4.45 12.38 -9.50
N ILE A 271 4.37 11.43 -10.44
CA ILE A 271 3.51 10.24 -10.35
C ILE A 271 4.32 9.03 -9.86
N HIS A 272 3.77 8.32 -8.87
CA HIS A 272 4.36 7.09 -8.35
C HIS A 272 3.29 6.03 -8.15
N ILE A 273 3.59 4.80 -8.58
CA ILE A 273 2.64 3.68 -8.46
C ILE A 273 3.31 2.56 -7.66
N ILE A 274 2.56 2.04 -6.70
CA ILE A 274 2.98 0.94 -5.84
C ILE A 274 2.04 -0.23 -6.09
N TRP A 275 2.61 -1.40 -6.37
CA TRP A 275 1.83 -2.63 -6.55
C TRP A 275 2.58 -3.82 -5.98
N GLY A 276 1.89 -4.76 -5.33
CA GLY A 276 2.53 -5.94 -4.73
C GLY A 276 1.67 -7.18 -4.84
N ILE A 277 2.30 -8.35 -4.65
CA ILE A 277 1.68 -9.67 -4.82
C ILE A 277 0.96 -10.15 -3.54
N CYS A 278 1.08 -9.41 -2.44
CA CYS A 278 0.60 -9.85 -1.12
C CYS A 278 -0.90 -10.14 -1.00
N LEU A 279 -1.75 -9.69 -1.93
CA LEU A 279 -3.22 -9.74 -1.80
C LEU A 279 -3.96 -10.12 -3.10
N THR A 280 -3.25 -10.65 -4.11
CA THR A 280 -3.83 -10.90 -5.43
C THR A 280 -4.55 -12.25 -5.49
N SER A 281 -5.86 -12.22 -5.77
CA SER A 281 -6.76 -13.40 -5.76
C SER A 281 -7.02 -14.01 -7.15
N ARG A 282 -6.13 -13.81 -8.13
CA ARG A 282 -6.26 -14.43 -9.46
C ARG A 282 -5.38 -15.69 -9.60
N PRO A 283 -5.92 -16.80 -10.17
CA PRO A 283 -5.33 -18.16 -10.13
C PRO A 283 -4.00 -18.36 -10.87
N SER A 284 -3.31 -17.29 -11.27
CA SER A 284 -2.03 -17.35 -12.03
C SER A 284 -0.84 -16.70 -11.32
N GLN A 285 -0.94 -16.37 -10.01
CA GLN A 285 0.02 -15.46 -9.37
C GLN A 285 0.65 -16.02 -8.09
N VAL A 286 1.87 -16.53 -8.23
CA VAL A 286 2.73 -17.04 -7.14
C VAL A 286 2.92 -15.99 -6.04
N GLN A 287 2.42 -16.29 -4.84
CA GLN A 287 2.83 -15.61 -3.61
C GLN A 287 4.27 -16.00 -3.30
N LEU A 288 5.21 -15.14 -3.69
CA LEU A 288 6.58 -15.16 -3.19
C LEU A 288 6.74 -13.98 -2.24
N MET A 289 7.25 -14.25 -1.03
CA MET A 289 7.69 -13.30 0.01
C MET A 289 7.68 -11.83 -0.41
N MET A 290 6.75 -11.05 0.16
CA MET A 290 6.73 -9.58 0.23
C MET A 290 7.48 -8.88 -0.91
N LEU A 291 7.05 -9.09 -2.15
CA LEU A 291 7.62 -8.38 -3.28
C LEU A 291 6.63 -7.29 -3.70
N THR A 292 7.04 -6.04 -3.47
CA THR A 292 6.31 -4.88 -3.95
C THR A 292 7.17 -4.03 -4.84
N LEU A 293 6.49 -3.42 -5.78
CA LEU A 293 6.95 -2.55 -6.81
C LEU A 293 6.89 -1.09 -6.38
N LEU A 294 7.89 -0.34 -6.80
CA LEU A 294 7.72 1.06 -7.17
C LEU A 294 7.87 1.16 -8.69
N CYS A 295 6.81 1.59 -9.36
CA CYS A 295 6.85 2.02 -10.76
C CYS A 295 7.08 3.53 -10.78
N TYR A 296 8.25 3.93 -11.29
CA TYR A 296 8.56 5.30 -11.65
C TYR A 296 8.25 5.47 -13.14
N VAL A 297 7.24 6.26 -13.48
CA VAL A 297 6.97 6.63 -14.88
C VAL A 297 7.76 7.92 -15.15
N SER A 298 8.94 7.80 -15.74
CA SER A 298 9.71 8.92 -16.28
C SER A 298 9.64 8.96 -17.79
#